data_AF-A0A2E4MXN5-F1
#
_entry.id   AF-A0A2E4MXN5-F1
#
_cell.length_a   1.000
_cell.length_b   1.000
_cell.length_c   1.000
_cell.angle_alpha   90.00
_cell.angle_beta   90.00
_cell.angle_gamma   90.00
#
_symmetry.space_group_name_H-M   'P 1'
#
loop_
_entity.id
_entity.type
_entity.pdbx_description
1 polymer ?
#
loop_
_entity_poly.entity_id
_entity_poly.type
_entity_poly.pdbx_seq_one_letter_code
_entity_poly.pdbx_strand_id
1 'polypeptide(L)'
;MTNAHALTKRDELIESGFTIVPCVMDSDLLDRLKAWSNGIFDRVQVSNKVRYQGSDIFVKTERSWTEATPTMDNRFPDPFAADILDQPRQVEACSQIGLENLSSDETVIILSKPGFGPPLYWHQDYMKWQSPEAATPWGRGRQPGPEAARWRPPE
;
A
#
# COMPACT_ATOMS: atom_id res chain seq x y z
N MET A 1 -14.40 10.67 -5.74
CA MET A 1 -14.01 11.13 -7.10
C MET A 1 -15.23 11.01 -8.03
N THR A 2 -15.31 11.67 -9.18
CA THR A 2 -16.43 11.42 -10.13
C THR A 2 -16.20 10.09 -10.86
N ASN A 3 -17.27 9.45 -11.36
CA ASN A 3 -17.13 8.18 -12.09
C ASN A 3 -16.24 8.32 -13.34
N ALA A 4 -16.34 9.43 -14.07
CA ALA A 4 -15.51 9.69 -15.24
C ALA A 4 -14.03 9.79 -14.88
N HIS A 5 -13.69 10.51 -13.81
CA HIS A 5 -12.30 10.59 -13.34
C HIS A 5 -11.79 9.23 -12.83
N ALA A 6 -12.62 8.47 -12.14
CA ALA A 6 -12.25 7.14 -11.65
C ALA A 6 -11.93 6.19 -12.81
N LEU A 7 -12.71 6.25 -13.90
CA LEU A 7 -12.45 5.48 -15.12
C LEU A 7 -11.10 5.87 -15.73
N THR A 8 -10.82 7.16 -15.89
CA THR A 8 -9.51 7.63 -16.40
C THR A 8 -8.35 7.13 -15.54
N LYS A 9 -8.49 7.14 -14.20
CA LYS A 9 -7.44 6.64 -13.30
C LYS A 9 -7.23 5.13 -13.40
N ARG A 10 -8.31 4.39 -13.63
CA ARG A 10 -8.23 2.96 -13.92
C ARG A 10 -7.53 2.67 -15.24
N ASP A 11 -7.85 3.42 -16.29
CA ASP A 11 -7.23 3.24 -17.61
C ASP A 11 -5.72 3.57 -17.55
N GLU A 12 -5.33 4.66 -16.87
CA GLU A 12 -3.92 4.98 -16.57
C GLU A 12 -3.22 3.81 -15.87
N LEU A 13 -3.84 3.22 -14.84
CA LEU A 13 -3.27 2.10 -14.11
C LEU A 13 -3.03 0.88 -15.01
N ILE A 14 -3.96 0.58 -15.93
CA ILE A 14 -3.86 -0.55 -16.86
C ILE A 14 -2.80 -0.30 -17.94
N GLU A 15 -2.80 0.89 -18.54
CA GLU A 15 -1.96 1.20 -19.70
C GLU A 15 -0.53 1.59 -19.31
N SER A 16 -0.38 2.36 -18.23
CA SER A 16 0.91 2.91 -17.77
C SER A 16 1.52 2.12 -16.60
N GLY A 17 0.74 1.23 -15.97
CA GLY A 17 1.18 0.48 -14.78
C GLY A 17 1.17 1.29 -13.49
N PHE A 18 0.70 2.56 -13.52
CA PHE A 18 0.55 3.41 -12.34
C PHE A 18 -0.53 4.48 -12.57
N THR A 19 -1.08 5.03 -11.49
CA THR A 19 -1.95 6.21 -11.53
C THR A 19 -1.79 7.04 -10.26
N ILE A 20 -2.25 8.31 -10.28
CA ILE A 20 -2.19 9.23 -9.14
C ILE A 20 -3.61 9.66 -8.76
N VAL A 21 -4.01 9.35 -7.52
CA VAL A 21 -5.26 9.85 -6.92
C VAL A 21 -4.91 10.91 -5.87
N PRO A 22 -5.17 12.20 -6.15
CA PRO A 22 -4.81 13.27 -5.23
C PRO A 22 -5.76 13.32 -4.02
N CYS A 23 -5.29 13.95 -2.93
CA CYS A 23 -6.11 14.32 -1.77
C CYS A 23 -6.77 13.13 -1.02
N VAL A 24 -6.17 11.94 -1.10
CA VAL A 24 -6.61 10.76 -0.35
C VAL A 24 -6.39 10.94 1.15
N MET A 25 -5.22 11.45 1.55
CA MET A 25 -4.96 11.86 2.93
C MET A 25 -5.30 13.34 3.09
N ASP A 26 -6.07 13.67 4.12
CA ASP A 26 -6.29 15.06 4.52
C ASP A 26 -5.08 15.61 5.30
N SER A 27 -5.11 16.92 5.59
CA SER A 27 -4.00 17.58 6.28
C SER A 27 -3.77 17.07 7.69
N ASP A 28 -4.83 16.69 8.41
CA ASP A 28 -4.72 16.19 9.79
C ASP A 28 -4.01 14.83 9.81
N LEU A 29 -4.48 13.88 9.00
CA LEU A 29 -3.84 12.58 8.87
C LEU A 29 -2.41 12.70 8.36
N LEU A 30 -2.15 13.61 7.41
CA LEU A 30 -0.82 13.85 6.88
C LEU A 30 0.14 14.39 7.96
N ASP A 31 -0.30 15.32 8.79
CA ASP A 31 0.54 15.89 9.85
C ASP A 31 0.79 14.87 10.96
N ARG A 32 -0.21 14.05 11.30
CA ARG A 32 -0.05 12.90 12.20
C ARG A 32 0.94 11.88 11.64
N LEU A 33 0.84 11.56 10.35
CA LEU A 33 1.76 10.64 9.66
C LEU A 33 3.21 11.15 9.69
N LYS A 34 3.43 12.46 9.46
CA LYS A 34 4.77 13.07 9.59
C LYS A 34 5.31 12.95 11.01
N ALA A 35 4.53 13.32 12.01
CA ALA A 35 4.95 13.23 13.41
C ALA A 35 5.28 11.79 13.81
N TRP A 36 4.43 10.85 13.42
CA TRP A 36 4.59 9.43 13.69
C TRP A 36 5.83 8.83 13.01
N SER A 37 6.01 9.07 11.72
CA SER A 37 7.19 8.60 10.98
C SER A 37 8.50 9.20 11.49
N ASN A 38 8.52 10.48 11.86
CA ASN A 38 9.68 11.10 12.52
C ASN A 38 10.02 10.40 13.85
N GLY A 39 9.02 10.13 14.69
CA GLY A 39 9.22 9.39 15.94
C GLY A 39 9.75 7.97 15.71
N ILE A 40 9.37 7.31 14.61
CA ILE A 40 9.96 6.03 14.20
C ILE A 40 11.43 6.19 13.83
N PHE A 41 11.80 7.22 13.07
CA PHE A 41 13.20 7.46 12.69
C PHE A 41 14.10 7.85 13.87
N ASP A 42 13.55 8.47 14.90
CA ASP A 42 14.28 8.75 16.14
C ASP A 42 14.64 7.44 16.89
N ARG A 43 13.79 6.42 16.78
CA ARG A 43 13.97 5.12 17.48
C ARG A 43 14.70 4.08 16.64
N VAL A 44 14.37 3.96 15.36
CA VAL A 44 14.83 2.88 14.48
C VAL A 44 16.05 3.35 13.69
N GLN A 45 17.20 2.82 14.06
CA GLN A 45 18.46 3.17 13.41
C GLN A 45 18.61 2.44 12.07
N VAL A 46 18.64 3.20 10.98
CA VAL A 46 18.85 2.66 9.64
C VAL A 46 20.34 2.38 9.42
N SER A 47 20.67 1.12 9.14
CA SER A 47 22.05 0.75 8.85
C SER A 47 22.56 1.38 7.54
N ASN A 48 23.77 1.94 7.55
CA ASN A 48 24.43 2.42 6.32
C ASN A 48 24.60 1.33 5.24
N LYS A 49 24.50 0.05 5.58
CA LYS A 49 24.57 -1.06 4.63
C LYS A 49 23.42 -1.05 3.62
N VAL A 50 22.26 -0.51 3.98
CA VAL A 50 21.06 -0.49 3.13
C VAL A 50 20.87 0.83 2.37
N ARG A 51 21.88 1.72 2.35
CA ARG A 51 21.78 3.06 1.74
C ARG A 51 21.37 3.12 0.26
N TYR A 52 21.53 2.02 -0.48
CA TYR A 52 21.15 1.89 -1.89
C TYR A 52 19.79 1.18 -2.09
N GLN A 53 19.31 0.47 -1.07
CA GLN A 53 18.06 -0.30 -1.10
C GLN A 53 16.93 0.49 -0.41
N GLY A 54 17.28 1.42 0.48
CA GLY A 54 16.34 2.02 1.42
C GLY A 54 16.27 1.20 2.70
N SER A 55 15.74 1.79 3.77
CA SER A 55 15.36 1.02 4.94
C SER A 55 13.94 0.50 4.79
N ASP A 56 13.75 -0.79 5.04
CA ASP A 56 12.40 -1.35 5.20
C ASP A 56 12.09 -1.43 6.69
N ILE A 57 11.19 -0.57 7.15
CA ILE A 57 10.62 -0.64 8.51
C ILE A 57 9.20 -1.18 8.35
N PHE A 58 8.93 -2.33 8.96
CA PHE A 58 7.66 -3.02 8.89
C PHE A 58 6.84 -2.72 10.13
N VAL A 59 5.79 -1.93 9.97
CA VAL A 59 4.88 -1.61 11.07
C VAL A 59 3.57 -2.34 10.86
N LYS A 60 3.27 -3.28 11.75
CA LYS A 60 2.03 -4.08 11.68
C LYS A 60 0.92 -3.42 12.48
N THR A 61 -0.31 -3.65 12.06
CA THR A 61 -1.47 -3.35 12.92
C THR A 61 -1.44 -4.25 14.15
N GLU A 62 -1.91 -3.74 15.28
CA GLU A 62 -1.98 -4.53 16.52
C GLU A 62 -2.88 -5.76 16.35
N ARG A 63 -3.95 -5.67 15.53
CA ARG A 63 -4.86 -6.79 15.21
C ARG A 63 -4.19 -7.96 14.50
N SER A 64 -3.09 -7.74 13.78
CA SER A 64 -2.33 -8.81 13.12
C SER A 64 -1.10 -9.26 13.89
N TRP A 65 -0.82 -8.62 15.03
CA TRP A 65 0.34 -8.90 15.86
C TRP A 65 0.03 -10.00 16.88
N THR A 66 0.85 -11.05 16.87
CA THR A 66 0.68 -12.22 17.75
C THR A 66 2.01 -12.57 18.43
N GLU A 67 1.98 -13.40 19.48
CA GLU A 67 3.20 -13.90 20.14
C GLU A 67 4.16 -14.64 19.19
N ALA A 68 3.63 -15.22 18.10
CA ALA A 68 4.42 -15.89 17.08
C ALA A 68 5.03 -14.93 16.04
N THR A 69 4.71 -13.63 16.08
CA THR A 69 5.20 -12.65 15.12
C THR A 69 6.65 -12.31 15.43
N PRO A 70 7.59 -12.46 14.47
CA PRO A 70 8.99 -12.14 14.72
C PRO A 70 9.18 -10.66 15.09
N THR A 71 9.89 -10.41 16.20
CA THR A 71 10.31 -9.09 16.64
C THR A 71 11.71 -8.76 16.13
N MET A 72 11.87 -7.55 15.60
CA MET A 72 13.17 -6.97 15.26
C MET A 72 13.08 -5.46 15.50
N ASP A 73 14.22 -4.77 15.59
CA ASP A 73 14.23 -3.31 15.81
C ASP A 73 13.43 -2.54 14.74
N ASN A 74 13.43 -3.04 13.50
CA ASN A 74 12.67 -2.49 12.37
C ASN A 74 11.33 -3.21 12.11
N ARG A 75 10.83 -4.02 13.06
CA ARG A 75 9.56 -4.74 12.94
C ARG A 75 8.79 -4.76 14.26
N PHE A 76 7.70 -4.02 14.31
CA PHE A 76 6.91 -3.82 15.53
C PHE A 76 5.44 -3.52 15.21
N PRO A 77 4.53 -3.70 16.17
CA PRO A 77 3.16 -3.25 16.03
C PRO A 77 3.03 -1.76 16.38
N ASP A 78 2.06 -1.08 15.77
CA ASP A 78 1.66 0.28 16.15
C ASP A 78 0.17 0.50 15.79
N PRO A 79 -0.65 1.08 16.67
CA PRO A 79 -2.06 1.33 16.36
C PRO A 79 -2.24 2.28 15.16
N PHE A 80 -1.30 3.21 14.92
CA PHE A 80 -1.40 4.15 13.80
C PHE A 80 -1.29 3.46 12.42
N ALA A 81 -0.75 2.23 12.37
CA ALA A 81 -0.77 1.45 11.13
C ALA A 81 -2.22 1.16 10.68
N ALA A 82 -3.16 0.94 11.62
CA ALA A 82 -4.57 0.76 11.30
C ALA A 82 -5.18 2.04 10.73
N ASP A 83 -4.87 3.20 11.32
CA ASP A 83 -5.36 4.50 10.84
C ASP A 83 -4.95 4.78 9.38
N ILE A 84 -3.75 4.35 8.97
CA ILE A 84 -3.27 4.47 7.59
C ILE A 84 -4.01 3.49 6.67
N LEU A 85 -4.05 2.21 7.03
CA LEU A 85 -4.60 1.16 6.18
C LEU A 85 -6.12 1.28 5.98
N ASP A 86 -6.82 1.72 7.02
CA ASP A 86 -8.28 1.77 7.06
C ASP A 86 -8.84 3.15 6.70
N GLN A 87 -7.97 4.09 6.25
CA GLN A 87 -8.38 5.44 5.91
C GLN A 87 -9.53 5.43 4.86
N PRO A 88 -10.73 5.96 5.17
CA PRO A 88 -11.91 5.74 4.32
C PRO A 88 -11.76 6.24 2.89
N ARG A 89 -11.06 7.36 2.69
CA ARG A 89 -10.80 7.90 1.35
C ARG A 89 -9.89 7.02 0.51
N GLN A 90 -8.97 6.28 1.13
CA GLN A 90 -8.12 5.31 0.45
C GLN A 90 -8.96 4.12 -0.01
N VAL A 91 -9.77 3.57 0.88
CA VAL A 91 -10.68 2.45 0.58
C VAL A 91 -11.67 2.85 -0.53
N GLU A 92 -12.25 4.04 -0.44
CA GLU A 92 -13.16 4.55 -1.46
C GLU A 92 -12.46 4.76 -2.80
N ALA A 93 -11.25 5.34 -2.82
CA ALA A 93 -10.47 5.52 -4.04
C ALA A 93 -10.15 4.18 -4.70
N CYS A 94 -9.70 3.18 -3.91
CA CYS A 94 -9.47 1.82 -4.37
C CYS A 94 -10.73 1.24 -5.00
N SER A 95 -11.88 1.32 -4.32
CA SER A 95 -13.15 0.82 -4.87
C SER A 95 -13.57 1.57 -6.15
N GLN A 96 -13.41 2.89 -6.20
CA GLN A 96 -13.78 3.68 -7.39
C GLN A 96 -12.97 3.30 -8.63
N ILE A 97 -11.69 2.91 -8.47
CA ILE A 97 -10.84 2.48 -9.58
C ILE A 97 -10.88 0.97 -9.84
N GLY A 98 -11.73 0.23 -9.13
CA GLY A 98 -12.00 -1.20 -9.34
C GLY A 98 -11.24 -2.17 -8.41
N LEU A 99 -10.49 -1.66 -7.44
CA LEU A 99 -9.68 -2.45 -6.49
C LEU A 99 -10.47 -2.89 -5.24
N GLU A 100 -11.81 -2.88 -5.25
CA GLU A 100 -12.66 -3.11 -4.07
C GLU A 100 -12.47 -4.47 -3.38
N ASN A 101 -11.90 -5.46 -4.06
CA ASN A 101 -11.69 -6.79 -3.51
C ASN A 101 -10.27 -7.01 -2.98
N LEU A 102 -9.41 -5.99 -2.96
CA LEU A 102 -8.08 -6.09 -2.37
C LEU A 102 -8.13 -5.85 -0.86
N SER A 103 -7.37 -6.65 -0.12
CA SER A 103 -7.16 -6.49 1.31
C SER A 103 -5.69 -6.22 1.60
N SER A 104 -5.43 -5.39 2.61
CA SER A 104 -4.08 -5.26 3.16
C SER A 104 -3.61 -6.58 3.79
N ASP A 105 -2.29 -6.78 3.81
CA ASP A 105 -1.62 -7.82 4.60
C ASP A 105 -1.32 -7.35 6.04
N GLU A 106 -1.99 -6.27 6.47
CA GLU A 106 -1.93 -5.70 7.81
C GLU A 106 -0.57 -5.07 8.15
N THR A 107 0.18 -4.65 7.12
CA THR A 107 1.52 -4.07 7.26
C THR A 107 1.63 -2.74 6.51
N VAL A 108 2.17 -1.74 7.20
CA VAL A 108 2.68 -0.50 6.61
C VAL A 108 4.20 -0.64 6.48
N ILE A 109 4.71 -0.47 5.26
CA ILE A 109 6.15 -0.45 5.01
C ILE A 109 6.59 1.02 4.91
N ILE A 110 7.44 1.45 5.82
CA ILE A 110 8.04 2.79 5.78
C ILE A 110 9.38 2.67 5.07
N LEU A 111 9.44 3.27 3.88
CA LEU A 111 10.66 3.39 3.10
C LEU A 111 11.31 4.75 3.39
N SER A 112 12.56 4.72 3.83
CA SER A 112 13.34 5.94 4.09
C SER A 112 14.63 5.97 3.30
N LYS A 113 15.02 7.19 2.95
CA LYS A 113 16.25 7.45 2.21
C LYS A 113 16.83 8.79 2.67
N PRO A 114 18.14 8.86 2.95
CA PRO A 114 18.78 10.13 3.31
C PRO A 114 18.66 11.13 2.15
N GLY A 115 18.57 12.42 2.50
CA GLY A 115 18.63 13.50 1.52
C GLY A 115 19.87 13.36 0.63
N PHE A 116 19.70 13.57 -0.68
CA PHE A 116 20.75 13.38 -1.69
C PHE A 116 21.32 11.95 -1.78
N GLY A 117 20.65 10.96 -1.18
CA GLY A 117 21.02 9.55 -1.33
C GLY A 117 20.96 9.08 -2.79
N PRO A 118 21.68 8.00 -3.13
CA PRO A 118 21.70 7.44 -4.48
C PRO A 118 20.31 6.92 -4.89
N PRO A 119 19.90 7.01 -6.17
CA PRO A 119 18.62 6.46 -6.65
C PRO A 119 18.41 5.00 -6.20
N LEU A 120 17.16 4.63 -5.91
CA LEU A 120 16.82 3.21 -5.74
C LEU A 120 17.09 2.49 -7.07
N TYR A 121 17.63 1.28 -7.00
CA TYR A 121 17.82 0.47 -8.19
C TYR A 121 16.47 0.01 -8.74
N TRP A 122 16.40 -0.22 -10.06
CA TRP A 122 15.21 -0.75 -10.70
C TRP A 122 14.88 -2.14 -10.15
N HIS A 123 13.68 -2.30 -9.62
CA HIS A 123 13.16 -3.58 -9.12
C HIS A 123 11.66 -3.66 -9.33
N GLN A 124 11.10 -4.82 -9.01
CA GLN A 124 9.67 -5.09 -8.97
C GLN A 124 9.33 -5.49 -7.53
N ASP A 125 8.25 -4.96 -6.98
CA ASP A 125 7.85 -5.26 -5.60
C ASP A 125 7.24 -6.66 -5.48
N TYR A 126 6.51 -7.10 -6.51
CA TYR A 126 5.85 -8.40 -6.53
C TYR A 126 6.67 -9.45 -7.27
N MET A 127 7.20 -10.42 -6.53
CA MET A 127 8.12 -11.45 -7.07
C MET A 127 7.43 -12.56 -7.88
N LYS A 128 6.09 -12.61 -7.93
CA LYS A 128 5.34 -13.68 -8.61
C LYS A 128 4.75 -13.22 -9.95
N TRP A 129 5.52 -12.51 -10.76
CA TRP A 129 5.08 -11.98 -12.05
C TRP A 129 4.61 -13.06 -13.04
N GLN A 130 5.16 -14.27 -12.95
CA GLN A 130 4.74 -15.40 -13.79
C GLN A 130 3.48 -16.12 -13.26
N SER A 131 3.00 -15.73 -12.07
CA SER A 131 1.74 -16.27 -11.54
C SER A 131 0.59 -15.75 -12.40
N PRO A 132 -0.43 -16.59 -12.69
CA PRO A 132 -1.70 -16.09 -13.25
C PRO A 132 -2.29 -14.94 -12.42
N GLU A 133 -1.98 -14.85 -11.13
CA GLU A 133 -2.37 -13.75 -10.24
C GLU A 133 -1.79 -12.38 -10.65
N ALA A 134 -0.68 -12.35 -11.38
CA ALA A 134 -0.10 -11.12 -11.92
C ALA A 134 -0.74 -10.68 -13.24
N ALA A 135 -1.43 -11.59 -13.93
CA ALA A 135 -2.21 -11.31 -15.14
C ALA A 135 -3.68 -11.00 -14.85
N THR A 136 -4.13 -11.22 -13.62
CA THR A 136 -5.45 -10.77 -13.17
C THR A 136 -5.37 -9.29 -12.79
N PRO A 137 -6.33 -8.44 -13.22
CA PRO A 137 -6.35 -7.03 -12.81
C PRO A 137 -6.46 -6.85 -11.28
N TRP A 138 -6.79 -7.93 -10.55
CA TRP A 138 -7.06 -7.95 -9.12
C TRP A 138 -6.27 -9.10 -8.46
N GLY A 139 -5.31 -8.77 -7.60
CA GLY A 139 -4.72 -9.71 -6.64
C GLY A 139 -5.81 -10.29 -5.72
N ARG A 140 -5.50 -11.35 -4.96
CA ARG A 140 -6.47 -12.19 -4.21
C ARG A 140 -7.52 -11.41 -3.40
N GLY A 141 -8.61 -11.02 -4.05
CA GLY A 141 -9.91 -10.92 -3.43
C GLY A 141 -10.53 -12.29 -3.33
N ARG A 142 -11.31 -12.52 -2.27
CA ARG A 142 -12.14 -13.72 -2.10
C ARG A 142 -12.86 -13.97 -3.42
N GLN A 143 -12.53 -15.08 -4.10
CA GLN A 143 -13.19 -15.47 -5.35
C GLN A 143 -14.70 -15.37 -5.13
N PRO A 144 -15.42 -14.46 -5.80
CA PRO A 144 -16.86 -14.51 -5.73
C PRO A 144 -17.29 -15.80 -6.44
N GLY A 145 -18.33 -16.44 -5.91
CA GLY A 145 -18.89 -17.64 -6.51
C GLY A 145 -19.24 -17.44 -8.00
N PRO A 146 -19.52 -18.51 -8.75
CA PRO A 146 -19.54 -18.54 -10.23
C PRO A 146 -20.49 -17.57 -10.94
N GLU A 147 -21.26 -16.74 -10.24
CA GLU A 147 -22.16 -15.74 -10.80
C GLU A 147 -21.55 -14.34 -11.00
N ALA A 148 -20.50 -13.95 -10.27
CA ALA A 148 -20.05 -12.54 -10.27
C ALA A 148 -19.13 -12.15 -11.43
N ALA A 149 -18.70 -13.10 -12.27
CA ALA A 149 -17.79 -12.86 -13.39
C ALA A 149 -18.49 -12.41 -14.69
N ARG A 150 -19.76 -11.97 -14.63
CA ARG A 150 -20.47 -11.45 -15.81
C ARG A 150 -20.61 -9.94 -15.73
N TRP A 151 -19.63 -9.24 -16.32
CA TRP A 151 -19.83 -7.87 -16.75
C TRP A 151 -21.01 -7.81 -17.71
N ARG A 152 -22.03 -7.01 -17.39
CA ARG A 152 -23.12 -6.67 -18.31
C ARG A 152 -22.95 -5.20 -18.74
N PRO A 153 -22.88 -4.90 -20.04
CA PRO A 153 -22.92 -3.52 -20.51
C PRO A 153 -24.30 -2.89 -20.20
N PRO A 154 -24.37 -1.57 -20.00
CA PRO A 154 -25.64 -0.87 -19.88
C PRO A 154 -26.40 -0.85 -21.22
N GLU A 155 -27.74 -0.93 -21.13
CA GLU A 155 -28.69 -0.75 -22.24
C GLU A 155 -28.74 0.70 -22.74
#